data_AF-A0A3G6RP22-F1
#
_entry.id   AF-A0A3G6RP22-F1
#
_cell.length_a   1.000
_cell.length_b   1.000
_cell.length_c   1.000
_cell.angle_alpha   90.00
_cell.angle_beta   90.00
_cell.angle_gamma   90.00
#
_symmetry.space_group_name_H-M   'P 1'
#
loop_
_entity.id
_entity.type
_entity.pdbx_description
1 polymer ?
#
loop_
_entity_poly.entity_id
_entity_poly.type
_entity_poly.pdbx_seq_one_letter_code
_entity_poly.pdbx_strand_id
1 'polypeptide(L)'
;MKKIIYLLLLPQLFLAQIGINTSSPTSTLDVNGNLRVRTIPQGNSNDYYLTTDQNGNIQKVISTTSKFGGELSWNGTTNMTNLSPNQVSDVYFVDQSHNLTLPTPSSAFKGKTLRFYVYGGGINFTINGIAPPAYAGAPSGWSYNGSTLNIQGSNNRFQFIDFVCDGTSWWPDNKD
;
A
#
# COMPACT_ATOMS: atom_id res chain seq x y z
N MET A 1 55.14 26.93 -23.96
CA MET A 1 54.74 25.68 -23.27
C MET A 1 53.76 25.94 -22.11
N LYS A 2 53.99 26.91 -21.20
CA LYS A 2 53.03 27.26 -20.12
C LYS A 2 51.63 27.68 -20.58
N LYS A 3 51.51 28.41 -21.70
CA LYS A 3 50.20 28.86 -22.25
C LYS A 3 49.31 27.72 -22.78
N ILE A 4 49.91 26.62 -23.23
CA ILE A 4 49.19 25.42 -23.71
C ILE A 4 48.63 24.62 -22.53
N ILE A 5 49.31 24.64 -21.37
CA ILE A 5 48.84 23.98 -20.14
C ILE A 5 47.54 24.62 -19.62
N TYR A 6 47.42 25.95 -19.63
CA TYR A 6 46.17 26.63 -19.23
C TYR A 6 44.99 26.30 -20.16
N LEU A 7 45.23 26.16 -21.47
CA LEU A 7 44.21 25.79 -22.44
C LEU A 7 43.72 24.33 -22.28
N LEU A 8 44.60 23.42 -21.85
CA LEU A 8 44.27 22.03 -21.53
C LEU A 8 43.54 21.87 -20.18
N LEU A 9 43.66 22.84 -19.26
CA LEU A 9 42.97 22.88 -17.97
C LEU A 9 41.58 23.56 -18.03
N LEU A 10 41.31 24.38 -19.05
CA LEU A 10 40.01 25.03 -19.24
C LEU A 10 38.80 24.06 -19.18
N PRO A 11 38.79 22.88 -19.86
CA PRO A 11 37.64 21.97 -19.83
C PRO A 11 37.30 21.44 -18.42
N GLN A 12 38.28 21.41 -17.50
CA GLN A 12 38.09 20.92 -16.13
C GLN A 12 37.37 21.93 -15.22
N LEU A 13 37.19 23.18 -15.69
CA LEU A 13 36.39 24.21 -15.00
C LEU A 13 34.90 24.16 -15.34
N PHE A 14 34.47 23.29 -16.27
CA PHE A 14 33.10 23.23 -16.78
C PHE A 14 32.24 22.09 -16.19
N LEU A 15 32.57 21.57 -15.01
CA LEU A 15 31.55 20.88 -14.20
C LEU A 15 30.59 21.94 -13.64
N ALA A 16 29.74 22.50 -14.51
CA ALA A 16 28.89 23.62 -14.18
C ALA A 16 27.66 23.14 -13.39
N GLN A 17 27.66 23.40 -12.09
CA GLN A 17 26.43 23.42 -11.31
C GLN A 17 25.60 24.64 -11.72
N ILE A 18 24.30 24.46 -11.91
CA ILE A 18 23.37 25.53 -12.25
C ILE A 18 22.68 25.98 -10.96
N GLY A 19 23.05 27.16 -10.48
CA GLY A 19 22.34 27.85 -9.39
C GLY A 19 21.33 28.86 -9.93
N ILE A 20 20.08 28.77 -9.49
CA ILE A 20 19.07 29.81 -9.69
C ILE A 20 18.86 30.49 -8.34
N ASN A 21 19.15 31.79 -8.27
CA ASN A 21 19.07 32.60 -7.05
C ASN A 21 19.97 32.09 -5.90
N THR A 22 21.10 31.48 -6.24
CA THR A 22 22.15 31.06 -5.31
C THR A 22 23.52 31.19 -5.97
N SER A 23 24.51 31.75 -5.25
CA SER A 23 25.89 31.90 -5.72
C SER A 23 26.77 30.69 -5.40
N SER A 24 26.26 29.75 -4.61
CA SER A 24 26.99 28.57 -4.16
C SER A 24 26.05 27.36 -4.19
N PRO A 25 25.78 26.81 -5.38
CA PRO A 25 24.91 25.65 -5.54
C PRO A 25 25.42 24.45 -4.72
N THR A 26 24.50 23.75 -4.08
CA THR A 26 24.80 22.53 -3.31
C THR A 26 24.42 21.25 -4.06
N SER A 27 23.70 21.40 -5.17
CA SER A 27 23.28 20.33 -6.09
C SER A 27 23.55 20.75 -7.54
N THR A 28 23.58 19.79 -8.48
CA THR A 28 23.82 20.06 -9.91
C THR A 28 22.84 21.08 -10.48
N LEU A 29 21.58 21.03 -10.05
CA LEU A 29 20.61 22.08 -10.23
C LEU A 29 20.10 22.46 -8.83
N ASP A 30 20.38 23.69 -8.42
CA ASP A 30 19.97 24.24 -7.13
C ASP A 30 19.08 25.47 -7.37
N VAL A 31 17.85 25.40 -6.90
CA VAL A 31 16.85 26.47 -7.07
C VAL A 31 16.45 26.97 -5.69
N ASN A 32 16.95 28.15 -5.32
CA ASN A 32 16.50 28.84 -4.12
C ASN A 32 15.21 29.62 -4.42
N GLY A 33 14.10 28.88 -4.53
CA GLY A 33 12.78 29.37 -4.91
C GLY A 33 11.83 28.26 -5.32
N ASN A 34 10.83 28.58 -6.14
CA ASN A 34 9.82 27.61 -6.60
C ASN A 34 10.18 27.03 -7.98
N LEU A 35 10.12 25.70 -8.11
CA LEU A 35 10.23 25.00 -9.39
C LEU A 35 8.83 24.71 -9.96
N ARG A 36 8.58 25.11 -11.21
CA ARG A 36 7.38 24.71 -11.98
C ARG A 36 7.80 23.97 -13.24
N VAL A 37 7.33 22.74 -13.40
CA VAL A 37 7.46 21.95 -14.64
C VAL A 37 6.12 22.02 -15.38
N ARG A 38 6.11 22.58 -16.60
CA ARG A 38 4.86 22.83 -17.34
C ARG A 38 4.20 21.56 -17.86
N THR A 39 5.01 20.60 -18.29
CA THR A 39 4.55 19.34 -18.86
C THR A 39 5.11 18.20 -18.03
N ILE A 40 4.22 17.46 -17.37
CA ILE A 40 4.55 16.24 -16.64
C ILE A 40 3.66 15.14 -17.24
N PRO A 41 4.20 14.20 -18.02
CA PRO A 41 3.39 13.13 -18.61
C PRO A 41 2.84 12.20 -17.52
N GLN A 42 1.74 11.51 -17.84
CA GLN A 42 1.19 10.50 -16.94
C GLN A 42 2.20 9.35 -16.74
N GLY A 43 2.37 8.94 -15.49
CA GLY A 43 3.25 7.83 -15.13
C GLY A 43 2.66 6.44 -15.41
N ASN A 44 3.52 5.43 -15.38
CA ASN A 44 3.19 4.00 -15.45
C ASN A 44 3.22 3.34 -14.05
N SER A 45 2.87 2.06 -13.97
CA SER A 45 2.78 1.31 -12.70
C SER A 45 4.12 1.08 -11.98
N ASN A 46 5.25 1.31 -12.67
CA ASN A 46 6.61 1.13 -12.13
C ASN A 46 7.29 2.46 -11.78
N ASP A 47 6.54 3.57 -11.81
CA ASP A 47 7.07 4.89 -11.49
C ASP A 47 7.22 5.13 -9.99
N TYR A 48 8.11 6.06 -9.65
CA TYR A 48 8.45 6.43 -8.28
C TYR A 48 7.77 7.74 -7.89
N TYR A 49 7.53 7.93 -6.59
CA TYR A 49 7.20 9.25 -6.09
C TYR A 49 8.46 10.12 -6.00
N LEU A 50 8.33 11.38 -6.42
CA LEU A 50 9.33 12.41 -6.18
C LEU A 50 9.10 13.00 -4.78
N THR A 51 10.12 12.99 -3.95
CA THR A 51 10.11 13.59 -2.61
C THR A 51 11.34 14.47 -2.41
N THR A 52 11.46 15.09 -1.24
CA THR A 52 12.62 15.88 -0.83
C THR A 52 13.21 15.36 0.48
N ASP A 53 14.52 15.49 0.68
CA ASP A 53 15.14 15.41 2.01
C ASP A 53 14.91 16.70 2.82
N GLN A 54 15.47 16.75 4.05
CA GLN A 54 15.40 17.94 4.92
C GLN A 54 16.10 19.17 4.32
N ASN A 55 17.05 18.98 3.41
CA ASN A 55 17.80 20.05 2.75
C ASN A 55 17.16 20.46 1.41
N GLY A 56 16.02 19.88 1.03
CA GLY A 56 15.33 20.16 -0.23
C GLY A 56 15.90 19.42 -1.44
N ASN A 57 16.83 18.48 -1.27
CA ASN A 57 17.32 17.66 -2.38
C ASN A 57 16.25 16.67 -2.80
N ILE A 58 16.05 16.56 -4.11
CA ILE A 58 15.06 15.68 -4.71
C ILE A 58 15.50 14.22 -4.61
N GLN A 59 14.60 13.35 -4.18
CA GLN A 59 14.80 11.91 -4.10
C GLN A 59 13.65 11.14 -4.74
N LYS A 60 13.95 9.92 -5.19
CA LYS A 60 12.91 8.94 -5.55
C LYS A 60 12.61 8.08 -4.33
N VAL A 61 11.34 7.85 -4.06
CA VAL A 61 10.90 6.84 -3.10
C VAL A 61 10.03 5.84 -3.84
N ILE A 62 10.21 4.57 -3.52
CA ILE A 62 9.34 3.50 -4.01
C ILE A 62 7.92 3.95 -3.75
N SER A 63 7.04 3.80 -4.74
CA SER A 63 5.61 3.97 -4.52
C SER A 63 5.14 2.90 -3.54
N THR A 64 5.37 3.12 -2.25
CA THR A 64 4.82 2.30 -1.19
C THR A 64 3.36 2.68 -1.13
N THR A 65 2.54 1.71 -1.47
CA THR A 65 1.10 1.79 -1.51
C THR A 65 0.53 2.01 -0.10
N SER A 66 0.65 3.22 0.45
CA SER A 66 -0.36 3.73 1.37
C SER A 66 -1.58 4.09 0.52
N LYS A 67 -2.25 3.07 -0.02
CA LYS A 67 -3.42 3.26 -0.87
C LYS A 67 -4.62 3.50 0.03
N PHE A 68 -4.94 4.77 0.28
CA PHE A 68 -6.32 5.13 0.63
C PHE A 68 -7.15 5.04 -0.65
N GLY A 69 -7.74 3.87 -0.91
CA GLY A 69 -8.65 3.62 -2.03
C GLY A 69 -8.18 2.53 -3.00
N GLY A 70 -9.05 1.53 -3.19
CA GLY A 70 -8.93 0.48 -4.20
C GLY A 70 -8.35 -0.86 -3.73
N GLU A 71 -8.19 -1.09 -2.43
CA GLU A 71 -7.69 -2.39 -1.93
C GLU A 71 -8.72 -3.51 -2.16
N LEU A 72 -10.00 -3.14 -2.27
CA LEU A 72 -11.09 -4.00 -2.73
C LEU A 72 -11.89 -3.24 -3.80
N SER A 73 -12.08 -3.84 -4.98
CA SER A 73 -13.04 -3.31 -5.96
C SER A 73 -14.47 -3.44 -5.39
N TRP A 74 -15.31 -2.44 -5.66
CA TRP A 74 -16.74 -2.48 -5.36
C TRP A 74 -17.35 -3.72 -6.02
N ASN A 75 -18.09 -4.55 -5.28
CA ASN A 75 -18.70 -5.78 -5.82
C ASN A 75 -17.70 -6.71 -6.54
N GLY A 76 -16.43 -6.69 -6.11
CA GLY A 76 -15.32 -7.36 -6.78
C GLY A 76 -14.84 -8.64 -6.10
N THR A 77 -13.79 -9.20 -6.69
CA THR A 77 -13.02 -10.32 -6.12
C THR A 77 -11.60 -9.84 -5.85
N THR A 78 -11.11 -10.05 -4.62
CA THR A 78 -9.72 -9.81 -4.25
C THR A 78 -9.06 -11.10 -3.81
N ASN A 79 -7.91 -11.42 -4.40
CA ASN A 79 -7.13 -12.60 -4.06
C ASN A 79 -5.78 -12.17 -3.45
N MET A 80 -5.57 -12.46 -2.17
CA MET A 80 -4.36 -12.12 -1.43
C MET A 80 -3.42 -13.31 -1.21
N THR A 81 -3.70 -14.50 -1.77
CA THR A 81 -2.97 -15.77 -1.47
C THR A 81 -1.45 -15.63 -1.50
N ASN A 82 -0.90 -14.82 -2.41
CA ASN A 82 0.54 -14.64 -2.62
C ASN A 82 1.14 -13.38 -1.98
N LEU A 83 0.37 -12.63 -1.19
CA LEU A 83 0.88 -11.45 -0.50
C LEU A 83 1.69 -11.85 0.73
N SER A 84 2.82 -11.17 0.93
CA SER A 84 3.65 -11.27 2.13
C SER A 84 3.25 -10.22 3.18
N PRO A 85 3.70 -10.34 4.45
CA PRO A 85 3.20 -9.49 5.54
C PRO A 85 3.40 -7.98 5.38
N ASN A 86 4.33 -7.53 4.52
CA ASN A 86 4.55 -6.10 4.23
C ASN A 86 3.72 -5.60 3.05
N GLN A 87 3.01 -6.48 2.34
CA GLN A 87 2.14 -6.16 1.20
C GLN A 87 0.66 -6.10 1.59
N VAL A 88 0.33 -6.47 2.83
CA VAL A 88 -1.03 -6.38 3.36
C VAL A 88 -1.18 -5.12 4.22
N SER A 89 -2.33 -4.47 4.08
CA SER A 89 -2.80 -3.41 4.96
C SER A 89 -3.39 -4.00 6.24
N ASP A 90 -3.34 -3.21 7.32
CA ASP A 90 -3.95 -3.60 8.61
C ASP A 90 -5.48 -3.46 8.59
N VAL A 91 -5.99 -2.47 7.84
CA VAL A 91 -7.43 -2.16 7.73
C VAL A 91 -7.84 -2.06 6.27
N TYR A 92 -8.91 -2.75 5.90
CA TYR A 92 -9.58 -2.70 4.60
C TYR A 92 -10.99 -2.17 4.74
N PHE A 93 -11.49 -1.53 3.70
CA PHE A 93 -12.88 -1.07 3.60
C PHE A 93 -13.62 -1.91 2.57
N VAL A 94 -14.66 -2.63 2.99
CA VAL A 94 -15.45 -3.56 2.16
C VAL A 94 -16.84 -2.97 1.92
N ASP A 95 -17.28 -2.92 0.65
CA ASP A 95 -18.66 -2.55 0.27
C ASP A 95 -19.56 -3.79 0.05
N GLN A 96 -20.88 -3.57 0.00
CA GLN A 96 -22.02 -4.50 -0.20
C GLN A 96 -21.65 -5.97 -0.50
N SER A 97 -21.22 -6.30 -1.71
CA SER A 97 -20.77 -7.66 -2.04
C SER A 97 -19.27 -7.68 -2.27
N HIS A 98 -18.56 -8.68 -1.77
CA HIS A 98 -17.16 -8.87 -2.10
C HIS A 98 -16.75 -10.33 -1.89
N ASN A 99 -15.87 -10.85 -2.75
CA ASN A 99 -15.26 -12.17 -2.57
C ASN A 99 -13.77 -12.02 -2.31
N LEU A 100 -13.34 -12.28 -1.08
CA LEU A 100 -11.97 -12.14 -0.63
C LEU A 100 -11.33 -13.51 -0.41
N THR A 101 -10.09 -13.68 -0.85
CA THR A 101 -9.23 -14.78 -0.40
C THR A 101 -8.08 -14.21 0.42
N LEU A 102 -7.94 -14.68 1.67
CA LEU A 102 -6.88 -14.25 2.59
C LEU A 102 -5.49 -14.71 2.10
N PRO A 103 -4.39 -14.08 2.57
CA PRO A 103 -3.04 -14.56 2.32
C PRO A 103 -2.83 -15.99 2.77
N THR A 104 -1.94 -16.74 2.11
CA THR A 104 -1.57 -18.08 2.59
C THR A 104 -0.96 -17.95 3.99
N PRO A 105 -1.54 -18.57 5.03
CA PRO A 105 -1.03 -18.45 6.39
C PRO A 105 0.37 -19.05 6.48
N SER A 106 1.24 -18.40 7.24
CA SER A 106 2.61 -18.86 7.49
C SER A 106 3.13 -18.25 8.79
N SER A 107 4.26 -18.75 9.30
CA SER A 107 4.89 -18.21 10.52
C SER A 107 5.20 -16.71 10.43
N ALA A 108 5.37 -16.17 9.22
CA ALA A 108 5.57 -14.75 8.98
C ALA A 108 4.31 -13.89 9.27
N PHE A 109 3.11 -14.50 9.20
CA PHE A 109 1.85 -13.86 9.56
C PHE A 109 1.45 -14.07 11.03
N LYS A 110 2.20 -14.84 11.83
CA LYS A 110 1.85 -15.11 13.23
C LYS A 110 1.63 -13.82 14.02
N GLY A 111 0.45 -13.67 14.62
CA GLY A 111 0.03 -12.49 15.38
C GLY A 111 -0.45 -11.31 14.54
N LYS A 112 -0.45 -11.41 13.20
CA LYS A 112 -1.06 -10.40 12.34
C LYS A 112 -2.58 -10.45 12.45
N THR A 113 -3.19 -9.27 12.45
CA THR A 113 -4.64 -9.09 12.38
C THR A 113 -4.97 -8.33 11.10
N LEU A 114 -5.90 -8.86 10.30
CA LEU A 114 -6.49 -8.16 9.17
C LEU A 114 -7.89 -7.72 9.56
N ARG A 115 -8.15 -6.42 9.49
CA ARG A 115 -9.41 -5.81 9.88
C ARG A 115 -10.18 -5.34 8.68
N PHE A 116 -11.45 -5.72 8.58
CA PHE A 116 -12.33 -5.33 7.49
C PHE A 116 -13.48 -4.49 8.04
N TYR A 117 -13.55 -3.22 7.63
CA TYR A 117 -14.70 -2.38 7.90
C TYR A 117 -15.74 -2.55 6.81
N VAL A 118 -16.87 -3.17 7.14
CA VAL A 118 -17.96 -3.40 6.20
C VAL A 118 -18.89 -2.18 6.19
N TYR A 119 -19.09 -1.55 5.04
CA TYR A 119 -19.99 -0.41 4.86
C TYR A 119 -20.96 -0.66 3.68
N GLY A 120 -22.08 0.07 3.63
CA GLY A 120 -23.09 -0.05 2.54
C GLY A 120 -24.35 -0.86 2.90
N GLY A 121 -25.23 -1.12 1.92
CA GLY A 121 -26.54 -1.76 2.14
C GLY A 121 -26.73 -3.08 1.38
N GLY A 122 -27.00 -4.17 2.10
CA GLY A 122 -27.17 -5.53 1.53
C GLY A 122 -25.84 -6.26 1.43
N ILE A 123 -25.39 -6.87 2.54
CA ILE A 123 -24.06 -7.48 2.58
C ILE A 123 -24.06 -8.93 2.08
N ASN A 124 -23.11 -9.24 1.20
CA ASN A 124 -22.71 -10.59 0.80
C ASN A 124 -21.18 -10.63 0.75
N PHE A 125 -20.56 -10.65 1.93
CA PHE A 125 -19.11 -10.70 2.04
C PHE A 125 -18.68 -12.15 2.22
N THR A 126 -17.97 -12.69 1.21
CA THR A 126 -17.41 -14.04 1.23
C THR A 126 -15.92 -13.95 1.47
N ILE A 127 -15.42 -14.68 2.46
CA ILE A 127 -14.01 -14.76 2.82
C ILE A 127 -13.55 -16.22 2.71
N ASN A 128 -12.50 -16.46 1.93
CA ASN A 128 -11.87 -17.77 1.74
C ASN A 128 -10.49 -17.82 2.40
N GLY A 129 -10.04 -19.03 2.72
CA GLY A 129 -8.73 -19.26 3.31
C GLY A 129 -8.71 -19.11 4.82
N ILE A 130 -9.89 -19.19 5.47
CA ILE A 130 -10.00 -19.29 6.92
C ILE A 130 -9.79 -20.73 7.38
N ALA A 131 -9.45 -20.90 8.65
CA ALA A 131 -9.47 -22.19 9.32
C ALA A 131 -10.86 -22.84 9.18
N PRO A 132 -10.95 -24.12 8.80
CA PRO A 132 -12.20 -24.89 8.87
C PRO A 132 -12.72 -24.94 10.32
N PRO A 133 -14.03 -25.08 10.52
CA PRO A 133 -14.71 -24.56 11.70
C PRO A 133 -14.37 -25.34 12.98
N ALA A 134 -14.25 -24.60 14.09
CA ALA A 134 -14.46 -25.09 15.46
C ALA A 134 -15.07 -23.98 16.34
N TYR A 135 -16.17 -23.35 15.92
CA TYR A 135 -16.88 -22.39 16.77
C TYR A 135 -18.39 -22.66 16.79
N ALA A 136 -18.89 -23.04 17.96
CA ALA A 136 -20.29 -22.87 18.31
C ALA A 136 -20.52 -21.38 18.65
N GLY A 137 -21.59 -20.77 18.15
CA GLY A 137 -21.87 -19.34 18.39
C GLY A 137 -21.37 -18.40 17.28
N ALA A 138 -21.58 -18.76 16.00
CA ALA A 138 -21.38 -17.79 14.93
C ALA A 138 -22.37 -16.61 15.12
N PRO A 139 -21.92 -15.34 14.99
CA PRO A 139 -22.82 -14.20 15.06
C PRO A 139 -23.95 -14.29 14.02
N SER A 140 -25.07 -13.63 14.30
CA SER A 140 -26.22 -13.62 13.38
C SER A 140 -25.80 -13.13 11.99
N GLY A 141 -26.08 -13.94 10.96
CA GLY A 141 -25.72 -13.64 9.57
C GLY A 141 -24.37 -14.20 9.11
N TRP A 142 -23.63 -14.90 9.97
CA TRP A 142 -22.40 -15.60 9.60
C TRP A 142 -22.69 -17.07 9.30
N SER A 143 -22.12 -17.60 8.22
CA SER A 143 -22.22 -19.02 7.86
C SER A 143 -20.88 -19.55 7.37
N TYR A 144 -20.49 -20.71 7.87
CA TYR A 144 -19.22 -21.37 7.55
C TYR A 144 -19.46 -22.58 6.65
N ASN A 145 -18.66 -22.70 5.59
CA ASN A 145 -18.62 -23.86 4.70
C ASN A 145 -17.17 -24.23 4.41
N GLY A 146 -16.62 -25.18 5.18
CA GLY A 146 -15.19 -25.51 5.11
C GLY A 146 -14.32 -24.30 5.46
N SER A 147 -13.39 -23.96 4.57
CA SER A 147 -12.48 -22.80 4.69
C SER A 147 -13.08 -21.49 4.17
N THR A 148 -14.40 -21.41 4.04
CA THR A 148 -15.12 -20.22 3.58
C THR A 148 -16.09 -19.73 4.65
N LEU A 149 -16.06 -18.42 4.91
CA LEU A 149 -17.02 -17.69 5.74
C LEU A 149 -17.84 -16.76 4.85
N ASN A 150 -19.16 -16.86 4.92
CA ASN A 150 -20.07 -15.91 4.31
C ASN A 150 -20.72 -15.06 5.41
N ILE A 151 -20.69 -13.75 5.24
CA ILE A 151 -21.23 -12.76 6.17
C ILE A 151 -22.32 -11.99 5.44
N GLN A 152 -23.53 -12.09 5.97
CA GLN A 152 -24.76 -11.58 5.40
C GLN A 152 -25.64 -10.90 6.47
N GLY A 153 -26.68 -10.21 6.02
CA GLY A 153 -27.65 -9.57 6.90
C GLY A 153 -27.26 -8.16 7.39
N SER A 154 -28.27 -7.31 7.58
CA SER A 154 -28.10 -5.90 7.91
C SER A 154 -27.38 -5.60 9.24
N ASN A 155 -27.26 -6.59 10.11
CA ASN A 155 -26.65 -6.45 11.44
C ASN A 155 -25.12 -6.39 11.39
N ASN A 156 -24.49 -6.94 10.35
CA ASN A 156 -23.03 -6.90 10.18
C ASN A 156 -22.55 -5.69 9.36
N ARG A 157 -23.39 -4.64 9.25
CA ARG A 157 -23.05 -3.37 8.58
C ARG A 157 -22.41 -2.41 9.56
N PHE A 158 -21.49 -1.58 9.07
CA PHE A 158 -20.78 -0.54 9.83
C PHE A 158 -20.00 -1.11 11.01
N GLN A 159 -19.49 -2.33 10.86
CA GLN A 159 -18.75 -3.07 11.87
C GLN A 159 -17.40 -3.50 11.34
N PHE A 160 -16.48 -3.74 12.28
CA PHE A 160 -15.20 -4.38 11.98
C PHE A 160 -15.34 -5.89 12.08
N ILE A 161 -14.68 -6.57 11.14
CA ILE A 161 -14.56 -8.01 11.07
C ILE A 161 -13.07 -8.30 11.07
N ASP A 162 -12.60 -8.93 12.14
CA ASP A 162 -11.18 -9.14 12.39
C ASP A 162 -10.82 -10.60 12.09
N PHE A 163 -9.65 -10.81 11.46
CA PHE A 163 -9.07 -12.12 11.24
C PHE A 163 -7.66 -12.14 11.81
N VAL A 164 -7.39 -13.09 12.70
CA VAL A 164 -6.09 -13.25 13.38
C VAL A 164 -5.37 -14.47 12.83
N CYS A 165 -4.10 -14.34 12.46
CA CYS A 165 -3.30 -15.48 12.05
C CYS A 165 -2.47 -16.04 13.21
N ASP A 166 -2.55 -17.36 13.45
CA ASP A 166 -1.73 -18.04 14.46
C ASP A 166 -0.35 -18.49 13.94
N GLY A 167 -0.07 -18.24 12.65
CA GLY A 167 1.11 -18.70 11.93
C GLY A 167 0.87 -19.93 11.04
N THR A 168 -0.32 -20.52 11.11
CA THR A 168 -0.72 -21.72 10.35
C THR A 168 -2.10 -21.60 9.72
N SER A 169 -2.99 -20.82 10.32
CA SER A 169 -4.35 -20.58 9.85
C SER A 169 -4.81 -19.15 10.14
N TRP A 170 -5.85 -18.71 9.44
CA TRP A 170 -6.57 -17.48 9.74
C TRP A 170 -7.85 -17.79 10.50
N TRP A 171 -8.01 -17.16 11.65
CA TRP A 171 -9.14 -17.35 12.54
C TRP A 171 -9.99 -16.08 12.56
N PRO A 172 -11.29 -16.15 12.21
CA PRO A 172 -12.18 -15.02 12.45
C PRO A 172 -12.30 -14.78 13.95
N ASP A 173 -12.12 -13.52 14.37
CA ASP A 173 -12.35 -13.09 15.74
C ASP A 173 -13.85 -12.76 15.90
N ASN A 174 -14.60 -13.76 16.36
CA ASN A 174 -16.03 -13.63 16.64
C ASN A 174 -16.17 -12.95 18.01
N LYS A 175 -16.28 -11.63 18.02
CA LYS A 175 -16.65 -10.89 19.24
C LYS A 175 -18.13 -11.12 19.52
N ASP A 176 -18.41 -12.12 20.35
CA ASP A 176 -19.60 -12.12 21.22
C ASP A 176 -19.25 -11.44 22.55
#